data_AF-A0A9W5YPY2-F1
#
_entry.id   AF-A0A9W5YPY2-F1
#
_cell.length_a   1.000
_cell.length_b   1.000
_cell.length_c   1.000
_cell.angle_alpha   90.00
_cell.angle_beta   90.00
_cell.angle_gamma   90.00
#
_symmetry.space_group_name_H-M   'P 1'
#
loop_
_entity.id
_entity.type
_entity.pdbx_description
1 polymer ?
#
loop_
_entity_poly.entity_id
_entity_poly.type
_entity_poly.pdbx_seq_one_letter_code
_entity_poly.pdbx_strand_id
1 'polypeptide(L)'
;MSYWEAVASFVHNQSLDSISYLVPFSLETRHIYVNPWTGICTPLFIHLTQVGILTRQRSLARQLSASFWGHVGPNMLEQARATENALCSYSILSADQIEDTVDSRTPIDHLQRVARIYQLVGLLQLYMAFPELHGDHSVDISLEHSIMSMATNVLTTIGVLPPTSGVYCLLTIPLIIAGSALQLPCFSLEVPTSTLQQDAYLFWRNFVRERIKTVQEIVGLVAIGRAQTILDKVWFLADIRRAAEEPGQEWEYIQWTEVMSFEKLESIFG
;
A
#
# COMPACT_ATOMS: atom_id res chain seq x y z
N MET A 1 -8.05 11.84 -12.55
CA MET A 1 -9.05 10.74 -12.56
C MET A 1 -8.46 9.45 -12.01
N SER A 2 -7.38 8.90 -12.58
CA SER A 2 -6.79 7.63 -12.11
C SER A 2 -6.40 7.60 -10.62
N TYR A 3 -5.83 8.67 -10.07
CA TYR A 3 -5.55 8.76 -8.62
C TYR A 3 -6.81 8.56 -7.77
N TRP A 4 -7.88 9.28 -8.09
CA TRP A 4 -9.14 9.19 -7.35
C TRP A 4 -9.82 7.84 -7.52
N GLU A 5 -9.74 7.24 -8.70
CA GLU A 5 -10.18 5.86 -8.94
C GLU A 5 -9.41 4.87 -8.06
N ALA A 6 -8.09 5.03 -7.96
CA ALA A 6 -7.25 4.20 -7.12
C ALA A 6 -7.60 4.32 -5.63
N VAL A 7 -7.90 5.53 -5.18
CA VAL A 7 -8.36 5.78 -3.81
C VAL A 7 -9.75 5.17 -3.59
N ALA A 8 -10.68 5.39 -4.51
CA ALA A 8 -12.07 4.94 -4.40
C ALA A 8 -12.19 3.41 -4.42
N SER A 9 -11.29 2.70 -5.09
CA SER A 9 -11.33 1.23 -5.15
C SER A 9 -11.06 0.53 -3.82
N PHE A 10 -10.40 1.19 -2.87
CA PHE A 10 -10.24 0.66 -1.51
C PHE A 10 -11.50 0.80 -0.66
N VAL A 11 -12.43 1.69 -1.06
CA VAL A 11 -13.68 1.97 -0.35
C VAL A 11 -14.84 1.18 -0.98
N HIS A 12 -14.96 1.27 -2.30
CA HIS A 12 -16.09 0.74 -3.05
C HIS A 12 -15.79 -0.63 -3.62
N ASN A 13 -16.75 -1.54 -3.49
CA ASN A 13 -16.68 -2.82 -4.19
C ASN A 13 -17.11 -2.64 -5.65
N GLN A 14 -16.20 -2.90 -6.58
CA GLN A 14 -16.44 -2.82 -8.01
C GLN A 14 -15.73 -3.96 -8.74
N SER A 15 -16.12 -4.23 -10.00
CA SER A 15 -15.44 -5.23 -10.83
C SER A 15 -14.23 -4.62 -11.53
N LEU A 16 -13.24 -5.45 -11.91
CA LEU A 16 -12.13 -4.97 -12.74
C LEU A 16 -12.60 -4.44 -14.11
N ASP A 17 -13.72 -4.94 -14.63
CA ASP A 17 -14.28 -4.45 -15.90
C ASP A 17 -14.69 -2.97 -15.83
N SER A 18 -15.06 -2.47 -14.65
CA SER A 18 -15.46 -1.07 -14.44
C SER A 18 -14.36 -0.07 -14.77
N ILE A 19 -13.09 -0.51 -14.71
CA ILE A 19 -11.91 0.33 -14.97
C ILE A 19 -11.27 0.04 -16.32
N SER A 20 -11.92 -0.73 -17.19
CA SER A 20 -11.40 -1.08 -18.54
C SER A 20 -11.07 0.15 -19.38
N TYR A 21 -11.78 1.26 -19.14
CA TYR A 21 -11.56 2.53 -19.82
C TYR A 21 -10.20 3.18 -19.45
N LEU A 22 -9.58 2.76 -18.34
CA LEU A 22 -8.26 3.24 -17.92
C LEU A 22 -7.11 2.46 -18.55
N VAL A 23 -7.33 1.21 -18.97
CA VAL A 23 -6.30 0.31 -19.50
C VAL A 23 -5.48 0.92 -20.65
N PRO A 24 -6.04 1.67 -21.60
CA PRO A 24 -5.23 2.30 -22.66
C PRO A 24 -4.15 3.26 -22.14
N PHE A 25 -4.30 3.78 -20.92
CA PHE A 25 -3.39 4.73 -20.28
C PHE A 25 -2.36 4.07 -19.35
N SER A 26 -2.35 2.73 -19.24
CA SER A 26 -1.31 2.01 -18.50
C SER A 26 -0.03 1.80 -19.32
N LEU A 27 -0.05 2.11 -20.62
CA LEU A 27 1.11 1.96 -21.50
C LEU A 27 2.04 3.18 -21.39
N GLU A 28 3.32 2.93 -21.14
CA GLU A 28 4.36 3.95 -21.13
C GLU A 28 4.70 4.40 -22.56
N THR A 29 4.56 5.70 -22.84
CA THR A 29 5.10 6.32 -24.06
C THR A 29 6.57 6.70 -23.85
N ARG A 30 7.39 6.66 -24.91
CA ARG A 30 8.84 6.96 -24.86
C ARG A 30 9.19 8.37 -24.35
N HIS A 31 8.23 9.28 -24.38
CA HIS A 31 8.30 10.63 -23.81
C HIS A 31 6.97 10.92 -23.15
N ILE A 32 6.97 11.45 -21.93
CA ILE A 32 5.74 11.71 -21.16
C ILE A 32 5.64 13.20 -20.83
N TYR A 33 4.46 13.76 -21.09
CA TYR A 33 4.05 15.06 -20.55
C TYR A 33 3.63 14.86 -19.10
N VAL A 34 4.19 15.67 -18.19
CA VAL A 34 3.90 15.55 -16.75
C VAL A 34 2.44 15.92 -16.51
N ASN A 35 1.66 14.98 -15.97
CA ASN A 35 0.30 15.30 -15.59
C ASN A 35 0.31 16.20 -14.33
N PRO A 36 -0.45 17.32 -14.28
CA PRO A 36 -0.34 18.22 -13.14
C PRO A 36 -0.93 17.65 -11.83
N TRP A 37 -1.70 16.57 -11.89
CA TRP A 37 -2.28 15.89 -10.72
C TRP A 37 -1.59 14.57 -10.41
N THR A 38 -1.21 13.80 -11.42
CA THR A 38 -0.65 12.45 -11.25
C THR A 38 0.84 12.35 -11.53
N GLY A 39 1.46 13.43 -12.00
CA GLY A 39 2.86 13.45 -12.42
C GLY A 39 3.12 12.41 -13.51
N ILE A 40 4.09 11.53 -13.24
CA ILE A 40 4.42 10.37 -14.08
C ILE A 40 3.74 9.07 -13.61
N CYS A 41 2.92 9.12 -12.56
CA CYS A 41 2.38 7.95 -11.88
C CYS A 41 1.03 7.46 -12.43
N THR A 42 0.57 7.97 -13.58
CA THR A 42 -0.73 7.56 -14.15
C THR A 42 -0.86 6.04 -14.31
N PRO A 43 0.11 5.31 -14.91
CA PRO A 43 0.04 3.86 -15.01
C PRO A 43 0.00 3.18 -13.63
N LEU A 44 0.81 3.66 -12.70
CA LEU A 44 0.87 3.14 -11.34
C LEU A 44 -0.44 3.31 -10.58
N PHE A 45 -1.15 4.42 -10.77
CA PHE A 45 -2.47 4.60 -10.17
C PHE A 45 -3.50 3.65 -10.76
N ILE A 46 -3.43 3.34 -12.06
CA ILE A 46 -4.32 2.36 -12.68
C ILE A 46 -4.08 0.97 -12.10
N HIS A 47 -2.82 0.58 -11.94
CA HIS A 47 -2.47 -0.67 -11.25
C HIS A 47 -2.90 -0.65 -9.79
N LEU A 48 -2.72 0.47 -9.09
CA LEU A 48 -3.19 0.60 -7.71
C LEU A 48 -4.73 0.49 -7.62
N THR A 49 -5.48 0.96 -8.62
CA THR A 49 -6.92 0.74 -8.70
C THR A 49 -7.23 -0.75 -8.74
N GLN A 50 -6.55 -1.53 -9.58
CA GLN A 50 -6.69 -2.99 -9.65
C GLN A 50 -6.39 -3.64 -8.30
N VAL A 51 -5.29 -3.24 -7.65
CA VAL A 51 -4.90 -3.71 -6.31
C VAL A 51 -5.99 -3.42 -5.27
N GLY A 52 -6.56 -2.22 -5.27
CA GLY A 52 -7.63 -1.86 -4.33
C GLY A 52 -8.91 -2.66 -4.54
N ILE A 53 -9.32 -2.85 -5.80
CA ILE A 53 -10.46 -3.71 -6.16
C ILE A 53 -10.26 -5.12 -5.63
N LEU A 54 -9.11 -5.74 -5.95
CA LEU A 54 -8.80 -7.11 -5.56
C LEU A 54 -8.70 -7.26 -4.03
N THR A 55 -8.07 -6.31 -3.35
CA THR A 55 -8.01 -6.27 -1.88
C THR A 55 -9.41 -6.22 -1.26
N ARG A 56 -10.29 -5.37 -1.80
CA ARG A 56 -11.66 -5.22 -1.28
C ARG A 56 -12.49 -6.48 -1.52
N GLN A 57 -12.39 -7.07 -2.71
CA GLN A 57 -13.08 -8.32 -3.04
C GLN A 57 -12.59 -9.48 -2.17
N ARG A 58 -11.27 -9.60 -1.94
CA ARG A 58 -10.69 -10.59 -1.01
C ARG A 58 -11.26 -10.43 0.39
N SER A 59 -11.27 -9.22 0.91
CA SER A 59 -11.81 -8.90 2.24
C SER A 59 -13.30 -9.30 2.36
N LEU A 60 -14.12 -8.96 1.37
CA LEU A 60 -15.54 -9.35 1.36
C LEU A 60 -15.74 -10.86 1.27
N ALA A 61 -14.95 -11.54 0.44
CA ALA A 61 -15.02 -12.99 0.30
C ALA A 61 -14.61 -13.72 1.59
N ARG A 62 -13.65 -13.17 2.37
CA ARG A 62 -13.33 -13.68 3.71
C ARG A 62 -14.50 -13.54 4.70
N GLN A 63 -15.28 -12.46 4.59
CA GLN A 63 -16.43 -12.22 5.46
C GLN A 63 -17.67 -13.06 5.11
N LEU A 64 -17.86 -13.43 3.84
CA LEU A 64 -19.08 -14.08 3.32
C LEU A 64 -19.06 -15.63 3.33
N SER A 65 -18.12 -16.26 4.06
CA SER A 65 -17.89 -17.72 4.21
C SER A 65 -17.03 -18.40 3.14
N ALA A 66 -16.27 -19.41 3.59
CA ALA A 66 -15.31 -20.19 2.77
C ALA A 66 -15.94 -20.91 1.57
N SER A 67 -17.23 -21.22 1.59
CA SER A 67 -17.94 -21.87 0.48
C SER A 67 -18.06 -20.96 -0.76
N PHE A 68 -18.12 -19.64 -0.57
CA PHE A 68 -18.13 -18.67 -1.68
C PHE A 68 -16.73 -18.47 -2.27
N TRP A 69 -15.69 -18.65 -1.45
CA TRP A 69 -14.28 -18.55 -1.84
C TRP A 69 -13.89 -19.60 -2.90
N GLY A 70 -14.37 -20.84 -2.76
CA GLY A 70 -13.97 -21.95 -3.64
C GLY A 70 -14.23 -21.73 -5.13
N HIS A 71 -15.22 -20.91 -5.50
CA HIS A 71 -15.53 -20.61 -6.90
C HIS A 71 -14.93 -19.30 -7.43
N VAL A 72 -14.67 -18.31 -6.55
CA VAL A 72 -14.18 -16.98 -6.94
C VAL A 72 -12.65 -16.85 -6.76
N GLY A 73 -12.09 -17.59 -5.81
CA GLY A 73 -10.68 -17.59 -5.43
C GLY A 73 -9.67 -17.81 -6.57
N PRO A 74 -9.84 -18.81 -7.48
CA PRO A 74 -8.83 -19.07 -8.51
C PRO A 74 -8.73 -17.92 -9.54
N ASN A 75 -9.87 -17.36 -9.96
CA ASN A 75 -9.88 -16.22 -10.89
C ASN A 75 -9.29 -14.96 -10.23
N MET A 76 -9.59 -14.72 -8.95
CA MET A 76 -9.04 -13.58 -8.21
C MET A 76 -7.52 -13.67 -8.05
N LEU A 77 -6.99 -14.87 -7.77
CA LEU A 77 -5.54 -15.07 -7.64
C LEU A 77 -4.82 -14.91 -8.98
N GLU A 78 -5.41 -15.38 -10.09
CA GLU A 78 -4.88 -15.14 -11.44
C GLU A 78 -4.83 -13.63 -11.77
N GLN A 79 -5.89 -12.90 -11.44
CA GLN A 79 -5.94 -11.43 -11.63
C GLN A 79 -4.92 -10.70 -10.74
N ALA A 80 -4.74 -11.15 -9.49
CA ALA A 80 -3.72 -10.61 -8.59
C ALA A 80 -2.31 -10.86 -9.13
N ARG A 81 -2.02 -12.06 -9.66
CA ARG A 81 -0.74 -12.38 -10.30
C ARG A 81 -0.50 -11.58 -11.57
N ALA A 82 -1.53 -11.34 -12.39
CA ALA A 82 -1.41 -10.46 -13.55
C ALA A 82 -1.07 -9.01 -13.15
N THR A 83 -1.71 -8.51 -12.08
CA THR A 83 -1.45 -7.16 -11.54
C THR A 83 -0.05 -7.06 -10.94
N GLU A 84 0.40 -8.08 -10.21
CA GLU A 84 1.77 -8.20 -9.71
C GLU A 84 2.80 -8.13 -10.85
N ASN A 85 2.62 -8.94 -11.90
CA ASN A 85 3.51 -8.95 -13.06
C ASN A 85 3.57 -7.57 -13.74
N ALA A 86 2.45 -6.85 -13.83
CA ALA A 86 2.41 -5.51 -14.39
C ALA A 86 3.20 -4.50 -13.52
N LEU A 87 3.03 -4.55 -12.19
CA LEU A 87 3.80 -3.72 -11.26
C LEU A 87 5.30 -4.04 -11.26
N CYS A 88 5.68 -5.32 -11.37
CA CYS A 88 7.08 -5.76 -11.45
C CYS A 88 7.75 -5.37 -12.78
N SER A 89 6.99 -5.32 -13.88
CA SER A 89 7.50 -4.92 -15.19
C SER A 89 7.51 -3.41 -15.42
N TYR A 90 6.82 -2.62 -14.58
CA TYR A 90 6.84 -1.16 -14.65
C TYR A 90 8.25 -0.60 -14.47
N SER A 91 8.66 0.27 -15.39
CA SER A 91 9.95 0.93 -15.35
C SER A 91 9.81 2.43 -15.12
N ILE A 92 10.45 2.94 -14.09
CA ILE A 92 10.48 4.39 -13.86
C ILE A 92 11.31 5.04 -14.96
N LEU A 93 10.69 5.98 -15.69
CA LEU A 93 11.36 6.73 -16.75
C LEU A 93 12.58 7.50 -16.23
N SER A 94 13.60 7.60 -17.08
CA SER A 94 14.79 8.41 -16.79
C SER A 94 14.49 9.90 -16.96
N ALA A 95 15.31 10.75 -16.33
CA ALA A 95 15.04 12.19 -16.27
C ALA A 95 15.05 12.87 -17.66
N ASP A 96 15.76 12.30 -18.63
CA ASP A 96 15.80 12.76 -20.02
C ASP A 96 14.52 12.47 -20.82
N GLN A 97 13.66 11.60 -20.30
CA GLN A 97 12.39 11.20 -20.94
C GLN A 97 11.18 11.93 -20.35
N ILE A 98 11.40 12.79 -19.35
CA ILE A 98 10.38 13.49 -18.58
C ILE A 98 10.51 14.99 -18.87
N GLU A 99 9.39 15.63 -19.20
CA GLU A 99 9.33 17.08 -19.35
C GLU A 99 9.70 17.80 -18.04
N ASP A 100 10.45 18.90 -18.14
CA ASP A 100 10.80 19.73 -16.98
C ASP A 100 9.52 20.23 -16.28
N THR A 101 9.46 20.07 -14.96
CA THR A 101 8.29 20.44 -14.17
C THR A 101 8.20 21.95 -13.96
N VAL A 102 9.31 22.68 -14.11
CA VAL A 102 9.41 24.13 -13.84
C VAL A 102 8.99 24.49 -12.39
N ASP A 103 8.85 23.50 -11.51
CA ASP A 103 8.45 23.65 -10.12
C ASP A 103 9.55 23.15 -9.18
N SER A 104 10.18 24.09 -8.48
CA SER A 104 11.19 23.80 -7.45
C SER A 104 10.70 22.91 -6.31
N ARG A 105 9.38 22.86 -6.04
CA ARG A 105 8.80 21.99 -5.01
C ARG A 105 8.52 20.58 -5.52
N THR A 106 8.44 20.40 -6.83
CA THR A 106 8.14 19.12 -7.47
C THR A 106 9.12 18.83 -8.61
N PRO A 107 10.44 18.78 -8.35
CA PRO A 107 11.42 18.39 -9.36
C PRO A 107 11.21 16.93 -9.80
N ILE A 108 11.79 16.59 -10.96
CA ILE A 108 11.70 15.25 -11.57
C ILE A 108 12.11 14.13 -10.59
N ASP A 109 13.16 14.33 -9.79
CA ASP A 109 13.59 13.34 -8.77
C ASP A 109 12.49 13.05 -7.74
N HIS A 110 11.71 14.05 -7.33
CA HIS A 110 10.58 13.82 -6.42
C HIS A 110 9.49 12.97 -7.10
N LEU A 111 9.20 13.21 -8.38
CA LEU A 111 8.24 12.42 -9.15
C LEU A 111 8.70 10.96 -9.33
N GLN A 112 9.99 10.74 -9.60
CA GLN A 112 10.57 9.39 -9.70
C GLN A 112 10.50 8.65 -8.35
N ARG A 113 10.77 9.33 -7.24
CA ARG A 113 10.61 8.75 -5.89
C ARG A 113 9.17 8.35 -5.61
N VAL A 114 8.20 9.20 -5.96
CA VAL A 114 6.77 8.90 -5.81
C VAL A 114 6.37 7.72 -6.68
N ALA A 115 6.85 7.64 -7.92
CA ALA A 115 6.62 6.48 -8.77
C ALA A 115 7.16 5.19 -8.13
N ARG A 116 8.38 5.25 -7.57
CA ARG A 116 8.94 4.10 -6.84
C ARG A 116 8.12 3.72 -5.62
N ILE A 117 7.67 4.71 -4.84
CA ILE A 117 6.79 4.50 -3.68
C ILE A 117 5.51 3.77 -4.13
N TYR A 118 4.84 4.27 -5.16
CA TYR A 118 3.58 3.70 -5.64
C TYR A 118 3.70 2.30 -6.22
N GLN A 119 4.80 2.02 -6.92
CA GLN A 119 5.13 0.67 -7.37
C GLN A 119 5.27 -0.30 -6.17
N LEU A 120 6.05 0.10 -5.16
CA LEU A 120 6.32 -0.73 -3.99
C LEU A 120 5.06 -0.94 -3.13
N VAL A 121 4.25 0.09 -2.89
CA VAL A 121 3.03 -0.05 -2.07
C VAL A 121 1.94 -0.85 -2.78
N GLY A 122 1.87 -0.81 -4.12
CA GLY A 122 0.98 -1.68 -4.88
C GLY A 122 1.31 -3.16 -4.64
N LEU A 123 2.60 -3.52 -4.75
CA LEU A 123 3.08 -4.87 -4.47
C LEU A 123 2.90 -5.25 -3.00
N LEU A 124 3.23 -4.33 -2.07
CA LEU A 124 3.11 -4.55 -0.63
C LEU A 124 1.65 -4.85 -0.24
N GLN A 125 0.70 -4.09 -0.77
CA GLN A 125 -0.72 -4.31 -0.52
C GLN A 125 -1.20 -5.64 -1.11
N LEU A 126 -0.72 -6.03 -2.30
CA LEU A 126 -1.02 -7.35 -2.87
C LEU A 126 -0.49 -8.47 -1.98
N TYR A 127 0.74 -8.39 -1.49
CA TYR A 127 1.32 -9.43 -0.64
C TYR A 127 0.65 -9.54 0.74
N MET A 128 0.22 -8.40 1.31
CA MET A 128 -0.58 -8.44 2.54
C MET A 128 -1.98 -9.03 2.31
N ALA A 129 -2.58 -8.83 1.13
CA ALA A 129 -3.93 -9.31 0.81
C ALA A 129 -3.95 -10.76 0.28
N PHE A 130 -2.94 -11.14 -0.50
CA PHE A 130 -2.77 -12.42 -1.19
C PHE A 130 -1.38 -13.02 -0.88
N PRO A 131 -1.18 -13.57 0.33
CA PRO A 131 0.09 -14.23 0.69
C PRO A 131 0.49 -15.34 -0.30
N GLU A 132 -0.49 -15.96 -0.97
CA GLU A 132 -0.29 -17.06 -1.92
C GLU A 132 0.50 -16.66 -3.19
N LEU A 133 0.68 -15.35 -3.43
CA LEU A 133 1.49 -14.88 -4.56
C LEU A 133 2.98 -15.20 -4.40
N HIS A 134 3.48 -15.30 -3.17
CA HIS A 134 4.92 -15.42 -2.87
C HIS A 134 5.53 -16.83 -3.06
N GLY A 135 4.74 -17.81 -3.50
CA GLY A 135 5.22 -19.18 -3.77
C GLY A 135 5.26 -20.10 -2.53
N ASP A 136 5.45 -21.40 -2.78
CA ASP A 136 5.21 -22.56 -1.90
C ASP A 136 5.48 -22.36 -0.39
N HIS A 137 4.52 -22.84 0.42
CA HIS A 137 4.32 -22.76 1.88
C HIS A 137 5.45 -23.27 2.80
N SER A 138 6.70 -23.30 2.35
CA SER A 138 7.85 -23.77 3.13
C SER A 138 8.67 -22.63 3.77
N VAL A 139 8.34 -21.36 3.52
CA VAL A 139 9.13 -20.21 4.00
C VAL A 139 8.26 -18.98 4.37
N ASP A 140 7.34 -19.11 5.33
CA ASP A 140 6.55 -17.96 5.86
C ASP A 140 7.45 -16.80 6.35
N ILE A 141 8.62 -17.15 6.90
CA ILE A 141 9.66 -16.19 7.34
C ILE A 141 10.18 -15.32 6.17
N SER A 142 10.21 -15.84 4.93
CA SER A 142 10.69 -15.10 3.76
C SER A 142 9.72 -14.02 3.33
N LEU A 143 8.41 -14.32 3.35
CA LEU A 143 7.38 -13.37 2.96
C LEU A 143 7.32 -12.20 3.93
N GLU A 144 7.35 -12.47 5.23
CA GLU A 144 7.33 -11.43 6.27
C GLU A 144 8.55 -10.51 6.19
N HIS A 145 9.75 -11.08 6.04
CA HIS A 145 10.95 -10.28 5.82
C HIS A 145 10.89 -9.46 4.53
N SER A 146 10.29 -10.01 3.47
CA SER A 146 10.07 -9.30 2.21
C SER A 146 9.10 -8.12 2.39
N ILE A 147 7.94 -8.34 3.04
CA ILE A 147 6.94 -7.31 3.35
C ILE A 147 7.55 -6.20 4.21
N MET A 148 8.28 -6.57 5.26
CA MET A 148 8.96 -5.60 6.14
C MET A 148 10.05 -4.81 5.39
N SER A 149 10.85 -5.49 4.58
CA SER A 149 11.87 -4.84 3.73
C SER A 149 11.23 -3.85 2.75
N MET A 150 10.13 -4.22 2.11
CA MET A 150 9.39 -3.34 1.19
C MET A 150 8.80 -2.13 1.93
N ALA A 151 8.16 -2.36 3.08
CA ALA A 151 7.59 -1.30 3.90
C ALA A 151 8.66 -0.30 4.35
N THR A 152 9.77 -0.78 4.89
CA THR A 152 10.88 0.07 5.33
C THR A 152 11.55 0.80 4.16
N ASN A 153 11.62 0.20 2.97
CA ASN A 153 12.11 0.87 1.76
C ASN A 153 11.18 2.02 1.32
N VAL A 154 9.86 1.81 1.36
CA VAL A 154 8.87 2.87 1.12
C VAL A 154 9.04 4.00 2.13
N LEU A 155 9.10 3.68 3.42
CA LEU A 155 9.22 4.68 4.49
C LEU A 155 10.56 5.43 4.43
N THR A 156 11.66 4.75 4.09
CA THR A 156 12.97 5.37 3.87
C THR A 156 12.93 6.32 2.67
N THR A 157 12.29 5.91 1.57
CA THR A 157 12.13 6.75 0.38
C THR A 157 11.31 8.01 0.69
N ILE A 158 10.23 7.88 1.48
CA ILE A 158 9.47 9.02 2.00
C ILE A 158 10.32 9.89 2.93
N GLY A 159 11.19 9.28 3.74
CA GLY A 159 12.05 9.98 4.71
C GLY A 159 13.05 10.93 4.09
N VAL A 160 13.49 10.66 2.85
CA VAL A 160 14.44 11.48 2.10
C VAL A 160 13.76 12.69 1.43
N LEU A 161 12.43 12.68 1.26
CA LEU A 161 11.72 13.80 0.64
C LEU A 161 11.80 15.05 1.53
N PRO A 162 12.11 16.24 0.97
CA PRO A 162 12.05 17.48 1.71
C PRO A 162 10.61 17.77 2.19
N PRO A 163 10.39 18.29 3.40
CA PRO A 163 9.06 18.61 3.91
C PRO A 163 8.33 19.69 3.10
N THR A 164 9.05 20.44 2.25
CA THR A 164 8.49 21.42 1.32
C THR A 164 8.07 20.82 -0.02
N SER A 165 8.23 19.52 -0.22
CA SER A 165 7.95 18.85 -1.49
C SER A 165 6.46 18.85 -1.79
N GLY A 166 6.11 19.21 -3.03
CA GLY A 166 4.72 19.24 -3.50
C GLY A 166 4.06 17.86 -3.53
N VAL A 167 4.85 16.78 -3.54
CA VAL A 167 4.33 15.41 -3.66
C VAL A 167 3.72 14.85 -2.37
N TYR A 168 3.83 15.58 -1.24
CA TYR A 168 3.27 15.14 0.04
C TYR A 168 1.75 14.90 -0.01
N CYS A 169 1.03 15.59 -0.91
CA CYS A 169 -0.40 15.37 -1.12
C CYS A 169 -0.75 13.96 -1.63
N LEU A 170 0.23 13.22 -2.15
CA LEU A 170 0.08 11.85 -2.65
C LEU A 170 0.55 10.80 -1.62
N LEU A 171 1.02 11.19 -0.43
CA LEU A 171 1.65 10.23 0.49
C LEU A 171 0.69 9.58 1.49
N THR A 172 -0.57 10.01 1.59
CA THR A 172 -1.53 9.46 2.55
C THR A 172 -1.76 7.95 2.36
N ILE A 173 -2.09 7.51 1.14
CA ILE A 173 -2.29 6.08 0.84
C ILE A 173 -0.99 5.29 1.04
N PRO A 174 0.17 5.70 0.50
CA PRO A 174 1.43 5.02 0.77
C PRO A 174 1.77 4.84 2.25
N LEU A 175 1.53 5.87 3.07
CA LEU A 175 1.76 5.81 4.52
C LEU A 175 0.81 4.85 5.22
N ILE A 176 -0.46 4.79 4.81
CA ILE A 176 -1.42 3.80 5.33
C ILE A 176 -0.97 2.39 4.97
N ILE A 177 -0.65 2.12 3.69
CA ILE A 177 -0.27 0.77 3.25
C ILE A 177 1.04 0.33 3.93
N ALA A 178 2.10 1.15 3.85
CA ALA A 178 3.39 0.82 4.45
C ALA A 178 3.32 0.74 5.99
N GLY A 179 2.55 1.63 6.62
CA GLY A 179 2.30 1.58 8.06
C GLY A 179 1.55 0.32 8.47
N SER A 180 0.61 -0.15 7.65
CA SER A 180 -0.16 -1.37 7.91
C SER A 180 0.70 -2.63 7.84
N ALA A 181 1.80 -2.62 7.10
CA ALA A 181 2.76 -3.71 7.10
C ALA A 181 3.60 -3.81 8.39
N LEU A 182 3.59 -2.78 9.25
CA LEU A 182 4.30 -2.75 10.54
C LEU A 182 3.54 -3.51 11.65
N GLN A 183 3.02 -4.69 11.32
CA GLN A 183 2.43 -5.65 12.25
C GLN A 183 3.53 -6.64 12.65
N LEU A 184 3.83 -6.77 13.95
CA LEU A 184 4.92 -7.64 14.39
C LEU A 184 4.45 -9.10 14.29
N PRO A 185 5.02 -9.94 13.39
CA PRO A 185 4.62 -11.33 13.29
C PRO A 185 5.12 -12.13 14.50
N CYS A 186 4.41 -13.20 14.82
CA CYS A 186 4.66 -14.02 16.01
C CYS A 186 5.68 -15.14 15.76
N PHE A 187 6.93 -14.86 15.37
CA PHE A 187 7.92 -15.94 15.20
C PHE A 187 9.32 -15.57 15.69
N SER A 188 9.64 -15.93 16.93
CA SER A 188 10.85 -16.69 17.28
C SER A 188 10.94 -16.93 18.80
N LEU A 189 11.30 -18.16 19.20
CA LEU A 189 11.60 -18.57 20.58
C LEU A 189 12.91 -17.93 21.14
N GLU A 190 13.64 -17.14 20.35
CA GLU A 190 14.91 -16.54 20.77
C GLU A 190 14.71 -15.12 21.35
N VAL A 191 14.80 -15.04 22.68
CA VAL A 191 14.53 -13.84 23.49
C VAL A 191 15.36 -12.59 23.13
N PRO A 192 16.64 -12.63 22.70
CA PRO A 192 17.43 -11.41 22.45
C PRO A 192 17.13 -10.70 21.12
N THR A 193 16.72 -11.44 20.09
CA THR A 193 16.34 -10.88 18.77
C THR A 193 14.97 -10.21 18.82
N SER A 194 14.12 -10.60 19.78
CA SER A 194 12.76 -10.07 19.94
C SER A 194 12.70 -8.57 20.32
N THR A 195 13.59 -8.09 21.21
CA THR A 195 13.55 -6.70 21.68
C THR A 195 14.04 -5.71 20.63
N LEU A 196 15.14 -6.02 19.93
CA LEU A 196 15.65 -5.17 18.84
C LEU A 196 14.66 -5.06 17.68
N GLN A 197 13.97 -6.16 17.37
CA GLN A 197 12.92 -6.18 16.36
C GLN A 197 11.72 -5.32 16.83
N GLN A 198 11.30 -5.45 18.09
CA GLN A 198 10.23 -4.63 18.63
C GLN A 198 10.57 -3.13 18.60
N ASP A 199 11.79 -2.75 18.96
CA ASP A 199 12.27 -1.37 18.90
C ASP A 199 12.27 -0.82 17.46
N ALA A 200 12.68 -1.65 16.49
CA ALA A 200 12.64 -1.27 15.07
C ALA A 200 11.20 -1.00 14.59
N TYR A 201 10.24 -1.84 14.98
CA TYR A 201 8.83 -1.61 14.63
C TYR A 201 8.28 -0.35 15.30
N LEU A 202 8.58 -0.12 16.58
CA LEU A 202 8.17 1.10 17.28
C LEU A 202 8.76 2.35 16.63
N PHE A 203 10.04 2.31 16.23
CA PHE A 203 10.69 3.37 15.48
C PHE A 203 9.92 3.70 14.19
N TRP A 204 9.62 2.69 13.37
CA TRP A 204 8.90 2.89 12.11
C TRP A 204 7.44 3.34 12.32
N ARG A 205 6.74 2.81 13.33
CA ARG A 205 5.38 3.26 13.68
C ARG A 205 5.38 4.75 14.07
N ASN A 206 6.35 5.18 14.88
CA ASN A 206 6.50 6.60 15.24
C ASN A 206 6.88 7.47 14.04
N PHE A 207 7.78 6.99 13.18
CA PHE A 207 8.11 7.66 11.94
C PHE A 207 6.87 7.88 11.06
N VAL A 208 6.00 6.87 10.91
CA VAL A 208 4.75 6.97 10.16
C VAL A 208 3.81 8.01 10.78
N ARG A 209 3.65 8.02 12.11
CA ARG A 209 2.83 9.04 12.82
C ARG A 209 3.31 10.46 12.52
N GLU A 210 4.61 10.71 12.64
CA GLU A 210 5.20 12.02 12.35
C GLU A 210 5.02 12.42 10.88
N ARG A 211 5.14 11.47 9.95
CA ARG A 211 4.92 11.74 8.52
C ARG A 211 3.46 11.99 8.19
N ILE A 212 2.50 11.28 8.79
CA ILE A 212 1.07 11.58 8.63
C ILE A 212 0.74 12.98 9.14
N LYS A 213 1.29 13.35 10.30
CA LYS A 213 1.14 14.71 10.84
C LYS A 213 1.70 15.76 9.89
N THR A 214 2.88 15.52 9.31
CA THR A 214 3.49 16.39 8.29
C THR A 214 2.57 16.54 7.07
N VAL A 215 2.00 15.45 6.56
CA VAL A 215 1.05 15.47 5.44
C VAL A 215 -0.21 16.27 5.81
N GLN A 216 -0.75 16.07 7.02
CA GLN A 216 -1.90 16.81 7.52
C GLN A 216 -1.63 18.33 7.59
N GLU A 217 -0.46 18.73 8.06
CA GLU A 217 -0.05 20.14 8.16
C GLU A 217 0.11 20.78 6.76
N ILE A 218 0.69 20.05 5.81
CA ILE A 218 0.90 20.53 4.44
C ILE A 218 -0.42 20.65 3.66
N VAL A 219 -1.27 19.64 3.73
CA VAL A 219 -2.54 19.61 2.97
C VAL A 219 -3.62 20.44 3.68
N GLY A 220 -3.54 20.60 5.00
CA GLY A 220 -4.46 21.44 5.78
C GLY A 220 -5.83 20.81 6.03
N LEU A 221 -5.98 19.49 5.87
CA LEU A 221 -7.24 18.79 6.05
C LEU A 221 -7.21 17.88 7.28
N VAL A 222 -8.11 18.14 8.24
CA VAL A 222 -8.25 17.33 9.47
C VAL A 222 -8.58 15.86 9.17
N ALA A 223 -9.25 15.59 8.04
CA ALA A 223 -9.58 14.23 7.62
C ALA A 223 -8.35 13.33 7.45
N ILE A 224 -7.17 13.88 7.14
CA ILE A 224 -5.91 13.13 7.03
C ILE A 224 -5.52 12.50 8.36
N GLY A 225 -5.86 13.14 9.49
CA GLY A 225 -5.62 12.59 10.83
C GLY A 225 -6.31 11.23 11.05
N ARG A 226 -7.34 10.89 10.27
CA ARG A 226 -7.98 9.57 10.31
C ARG A 226 -7.06 8.45 9.82
N ALA A 227 -6.06 8.76 8.99
CA ALA A 227 -5.03 7.78 8.60
C ALA A 227 -4.31 7.26 9.84
N GLN A 228 -4.01 8.15 10.78
CA GLN A 228 -3.39 7.78 12.04
C GLN A 228 -4.33 6.90 12.87
N THR A 229 -5.62 7.24 12.96
CA THR A 229 -6.61 6.43 13.67
C THR A 229 -6.72 5.02 13.08
N ILE A 230 -6.73 4.88 11.75
CA ILE A 230 -6.75 3.57 11.07
C ILE A 230 -5.53 2.76 11.48
N LEU A 231 -4.33 3.35 11.39
CA LEU A 231 -3.08 2.64 11.70
C LEU A 231 -2.95 2.26 13.18
N ASP A 232 -3.30 3.17 14.10
CA ASP A 232 -3.27 2.88 15.53
C ASP A 232 -4.19 1.70 15.87
N LYS A 233 -5.33 1.58 15.18
CA LYS A 233 -6.25 0.45 15.32
C LYS A 233 -5.71 -0.84 14.68
N VAL A 234 -5.12 -0.77 13.48
CA VAL A 234 -4.46 -1.92 12.83
C VAL A 234 -3.37 -2.48 13.75
N TRP A 235 -2.50 -1.61 14.27
CA TRP A 235 -1.42 -2.00 15.18
C TRP A 235 -1.95 -2.58 16.49
N PHE A 236 -2.97 -1.97 17.09
CA PHE A 236 -3.58 -2.46 18.31
C PHE A 236 -4.18 -3.86 18.14
N LEU A 237 -4.94 -4.08 17.05
CA LEU A 237 -5.54 -5.38 16.75
C LEU A 237 -4.46 -6.44 16.46
N ALA A 238 -3.38 -6.06 15.77
CA ALA A 238 -2.26 -6.96 15.49
C ALA A 238 -1.53 -7.37 16.77
N ASP A 239 -1.29 -6.41 17.66
CA ASP A 239 -0.60 -6.66 18.92
C ASP A 239 -1.45 -7.54 19.87
N ILE A 240 -2.79 -7.39 19.86
CA ILE A 240 -3.72 -8.29 20.56
C ILE A 240 -3.69 -9.69 19.97
N ARG A 241 -3.81 -9.81 18.63
CA ARG A 241 -3.80 -11.10 17.94
C ARG A 241 -2.53 -11.88 18.28
N ARG A 242 -1.37 -11.23 18.16
CA ARG A 242 -0.07 -11.79 18.56
C ARG A 242 -0.04 -12.25 20.02
N ALA A 243 -0.68 -11.53 20.95
CA ALA A 243 -0.72 -11.93 22.36
C ALA A 243 -1.65 -13.12 22.64
N ALA A 244 -2.61 -13.37 21.76
CA ALA A 244 -3.62 -14.43 21.88
C ALA A 244 -3.34 -15.67 21.01
N GLU A 245 -2.34 -15.61 20.13
CA GLU A 245 -2.05 -16.67 19.17
C GLU A 245 -1.54 -17.96 19.82
N GLU A 246 -2.14 -19.08 19.42
CA GLU A 246 -1.69 -20.43 19.75
C GLU A 246 -0.72 -20.95 18.69
N PRO A 247 0.25 -21.80 19.05
CA PRO A 247 1.23 -22.32 18.10
C PRO A 247 0.54 -23.15 16.99
N GLY A 248 0.73 -22.73 15.73
CA GLY A 248 0.24 -23.44 14.53
C GLY A 248 -0.91 -22.73 13.78
N GLN A 249 -1.34 -21.54 14.22
CA GLN A 249 -2.29 -20.73 13.47
C GLN A 249 -1.60 -19.99 12.31
N GLU A 250 -2.21 -20.00 11.11
CA GLU A 250 -1.72 -19.22 9.97
C GLU A 250 -1.80 -17.71 10.29
N TRP A 251 -0.67 -17.01 10.17
CA TRP A 251 -0.61 -15.57 10.37
C TRP A 251 -1.27 -14.85 9.20
N GLU A 252 -2.23 -13.98 9.50
CA GLU A 252 -2.90 -13.15 8.50
C GLU A 252 -2.76 -11.67 8.88
N TYR A 253 -2.42 -10.83 7.90
CA TYR A 253 -2.35 -9.39 8.10
C TYR A 253 -3.76 -8.81 8.29
N ILE A 254 -3.91 -7.99 9.33
CA ILE A 254 -5.11 -7.17 9.51
C ILE A 254 -5.15 -6.14 8.38
N GLN A 255 -6.22 -6.18 7.58
CA GLN A 255 -6.39 -5.29 6.45
C GLN A 255 -6.89 -3.93 6.93
N TRP A 256 -6.15 -2.87 6.61
CA TRP A 256 -6.53 -1.52 7.00
C TRP A 256 -7.86 -1.06 6.38
N THR A 257 -8.25 -1.61 5.23
CA THR A 257 -9.53 -1.36 4.58
C THR A 257 -10.70 -1.86 5.41
N GLU A 258 -10.53 -2.99 6.11
CA GLU A 258 -11.53 -3.54 7.02
C GLU A 258 -11.66 -2.68 8.27
N VAL A 259 -10.53 -2.27 8.85
CA VAL A 259 -10.48 -1.36 10.00
C VAL A 259 -11.12 -0.02 9.66
N MET A 260 -10.79 0.54 8.49
CA MET A 260 -11.39 1.79 8.00
C MET A 260 -12.91 1.68 7.91
N SER A 261 -13.43 0.57 7.36
CA SER A 261 -14.87 0.41 7.21
C SER A 261 -15.58 0.14 8.54
N PHE A 262 -14.98 -0.66 9.42
CA PHE A 262 -15.53 -0.95 10.74
C PHE A 262 -15.60 0.30 11.63
N GLU A 263 -14.56 1.13 11.59
CA GLU A 263 -14.46 2.36 12.38
C GLU A 263 -15.16 3.57 11.70
N LYS A 264 -15.80 3.38 10.54
CA LYS A 264 -16.51 4.42 9.76
C LYS A 264 -15.62 5.62 9.38
N LEU A 265 -14.39 5.33 8.96
CA LEU A 265 -13.36 6.33 8.65
C LEU A 265 -13.24 6.63 7.15
N GLU A 266 -14.14 6.14 6.30
CA GLU A 266 -14.07 6.22 4.84
C GLU A 266 -14.00 7.66 4.30
N SER A 267 -14.55 8.65 5.03
CA SER A 267 -14.47 10.06 4.62
C SER A 267 -13.05 10.66 4.67
N ILE A 268 -12.02 9.87 5.00
CA ILE A 268 -10.63 10.22 4.66
C ILE A 268 -10.44 10.39 3.13
N PHE A 269 -11.30 9.76 2.33
CA PHE A 269 -11.24 9.75 0.86
C PHE A 269 -12.40 10.46 0.16
N GLY A 270 -13.34 11.04 0.91
CA GLY A 270 -14.55 11.70 0.38
C GLY A 270 -15.81 11.12 0.99
#